data_AF-A0A6G3U9W2-F1
#
_entry.id   AF-A0A6G3U9W2-F1
#
_cell.length_a   1.000
_cell.length_b   1.000
_cell.length_c   1.000
_cell.angle_alpha   90.00
_cell.angle_beta   90.00
_cell.angle_gamma   90.00
#
_symmetry.space_group_name_H-M   'P 1'
#
loop_
_entity.id
_entity.type
_entity.pdbx_description
1 polymer ?
#
loop_
_entity_poly.entity_id
_entity_poly.type
_entity_poly.pdbx_seq_one_letter_code
_entity_poly.pdbx_strand_id
1 'polypeptide(L)'
;ADPERAVRALAGLGHTRLLTEGGPRLLGQLVAAGVLDELCLTVAPMLTAGDAQRIAGGPAVTIPRRFALKSMLEEDGFLFTRYARP
;
A
#
# COMPACT_ATOMS: atom_id res chain seq x y z
N ALA A 1 9.59 11.14 -7.72
CA ALA A 1 10.42 10.76 -6.55
C ALA A 1 10.97 9.37 -6.81
N ASP A 2 12.15 9.06 -6.28
CA ASP A 2 12.76 7.72 -6.32
C ASP A 2 12.48 7.02 -4.97
N PRO A 3 11.47 6.12 -4.90
CA PRO A 3 11.06 5.50 -3.64
C PRO A 3 12.12 4.54 -3.10
N GLU A 4 12.89 3.87 -3.97
CA GLU A 4 13.98 3.00 -3.54
C GLU A 4 15.06 3.79 -2.80
N ARG A 5 15.45 4.96 -3.34
CA ARG A 5 16.42 5.82 -2.67
C ARG A 5 15.93 6.28 -1.31
N ALA A 6 14.65 6.61 -1.16
CA ALA A 6 14.08 7.01 0.12
C ALA A 6 14.15 5.87 1.16
N VAL A 7 13.74 4.65 0.77
CA VAL A 7 13.81 3.46 1.64
C VAL A 7 15.26 3.17 2.05
N ARG A 8 16.19 3.18 1.10
CA ARG A 8 17.63 2.97 1.38
C ARG A 8 18.21 4.03 2.31
N ALA A 9 17.86 5.30 2.10
CA ALA A 9 18.35 6.39 2.93
C ALA A 9 17.84 6.27 4.39
N LEU A 10 16.56 5.95 4.57
CA LEU A 10 15.98 5.74 5.90
C LEU A 10 16.61 4.52 6.60
N ALA A 11 16.83 3.42 5.87
CA ALA A 11 17.55 2.26 6.41
C ALA A 11 18.98 2.61 6.82
N GLY A 12 19.69 3.45 6.04
CA GLY A 12 21.02 3.94 6.38
C GLY A 12 21.07 4.83 7.64
N LEU A 13 19.94 5.42 8.03
CA LEU A 13 19.75 6.15 9.29
C LEU A 13 19.28 5.23 10.45
N GLY A 14 19.15 3.92 10.21
CA GLY A 14 18.65 2.95 11.20
C GLY A 14 17.12 2.83 11.25
N HIS A 15 16.38 3.56 10.41
CA HIS A 15 14.93 3.46 10.31
C HIS A 15 14.53 2.31 9.37
N THR A 16 14.39 1.11 9.92
CA THR A 16 14.14 -0.12 9.15
C THR A 16 12.68 -0.59 9.16
N ARG A 17 11.82 0.04 9.97
CA ARG A 17 10.38 -0.23 10.06
C ARG A 17 9.63 1.01 9.57
N LEU A 18 9.20 0.97 8.32
CA LEU A 18 8.61 2.12 7.64
C LEU A 18 7.09 1.94 7.51
N LEU A 19 6.34 3.01 7.78
CA LEU A 19 4.90 3.11 7.53
C LEU A 19 4.65 4.27 6.57
N THR A 20 3.71 4.09 5.66
CA THR A 20 3.23 5.14 4.76
C THR A 20 1.71 5.09 4.70
N GLU A 21 1.08 6.25 4.82
CA GLU A 21 -0.37 6.41 4.76
C GLU A 21 -0.81 6.97 3.39
N GLY A 22 0.11 7.03 2.42
CA GLY A 22 -0.12 7.59 1.10
C GLY A 22 0.37 9.05 0.98
N GLY A 23 -0.23 9.90 0.13
CA GLY A 23 -1.45 9.69 -0.65
C GLY A 23 -1.31 8.82 -1.91
N PRO A 24 -2.35 8.74 -2.76
CA PRO A 24 -2.43 7.77 -3.85
C PRO A 24 -1.24 7.76 -4.82
N ARG A 25 -0.65 8.92 -5.10
CA ARG A 25 0.54 9.03 -5.95
C ARG A 25 1.77 8.40 -5.32
N LEU A 26 1.96 8.55 -4.00
CA LEU A 26 3.10 7.96 -3.29
C LEU A 26 2.94 6.43 -3.23
N LEU A 27 1.75 5.94 -2.89
CA LEU A 27 1.49 4.50 -2.87
C LEU A 27 1.71 3.88 -4.25
N GLY A 28 1.23 4.52 -5.32
CA GLY A 28 1.49 4.05 -6.69
C GLY A 28 2.97 4.01 -7.05
N GLN A 29 3.76 5.00 -6.62
CA GLN A 29 5.21 5.00 -6.82
C GLN A 29 5.92 3.85 -6.07
N LEU A 30 5.54 3.58 -4.82
CA LEU A 30 6.10 2.48 -4.02
C LEU A 30 5.80 1.10 -4.65
N VAL A 31 4.57 0.92 -5.14
CA VAL A 31 4.16 -0.31 -5.86
C VAL A 31 4.95 -0.46 -7.17
N ALA A 32 5.06 0.61 -7.96
CA ALA A 32 5.78 0.59 -9.23
C ALA A 32 7.28 0.29 -9.02
N ALA A 33 7.89 0.87 -7.99
CA ALA A 33 9.28 0.63 -7.61
C ALA A 33 9.50 -0.75 -6.94
N GLY A 34 8.43 -1.50 -6.62
CA GLY A 34 8.56 -2.82 -6.01
C GLY A 34 9.13 -2.80 -4.59
N VAL A 35 8.96 -1.69 -3.86
CA VAL A 35 9.46 -1.52 -2.49
C VAL A 35 8.35 -1.58 -1.43
N LEU A 36 7.12 -1.93 -1.83
CA LEU A 36 6.02 -2.21 -0.90
C LEU A 36 6.09 -3.67 -0.43
N ASP A 37 6.39 -3.88 0.84
CA ASP A 37 6.44 -5.21 1.47
C ASP A 37 5.08 -5.72 1.93
N GLU A 38 4.29 -4.82 2.49
CA GLU A 38 3.04 -5.11 3.20
C GLU A 38 2.01 -4.02 2.95
N LEU A 39 0.75 -4.42 2.82
CA LEU A 39 -0.40 -3.54 2.66
C LEU A 39 -1.44 -3.90 3.73
N CYS A 40 -1.63 -2.98 4.68
CA CYS A 40 -2.78 -2.98 5.57
C CYS A 40 -3.91 -2.20 4.90
N LEU A 41 -4.97 -2.89 4.48
CA LEU A 41 -6.11 -2.29 3.78
C LEU A 41 -7.38 -2.46 4.62
N THR A 42 -8.01 -1.33 4.92
CA THR A 42 -9.33 -1.31 5.54
C THR A 42 -10.40 -1.19 4.46
N VAL A 43 -11.36 -2.11 4.46
CA VAL A 43 -12.54 -2.04 3.59
C VAL A 43 -13.73 -1.61 4.44
N ALA A 44 -14.24 -0.41 4.18
CA ALA A 44 -15.42 0.10 4.85
C ALA A 44 -16.71 -0.49 4.27
N PRO A 45 -17.75 -0.76 5.07
CA PRO A 45 -19.05 -1.25 4.61
C PRO A 45 -19.89 -0.10 3.99
N MET A 46 -19.31 0.66 3.07
CA MET A 46 -19.91 1.84 2.47
C MET A 46 -19.79 1.81 0.95
N LEU A 47 -20.85 2.26 0.27
CA LEU A 47 -20.86 2.50 -1.17
C LEU A 47 -20.95 3.99 -1.43
N THR A 48 -19.89 4.59 -1.96
CA THR A 48 -19.85 6.03 -2.23
C THR A 48 -20.32 6.41 -3.63
N ALA A 49 -20.16 5.51 -4.62
CA ALA A 49 -20.27 5.79 -6.05
C ALA A 49 -19.45 7.04 -6.49
N GLY A 50 -19.41 7.37 -7.78
CA GLY A 50 -18.75 8.58 -8.28
C GLY A 50 -17.27 8.44 -8.62
N ASP A 51 -16.56 9.57 -8.69
CA ASP A 51 -15.21 9.75 -9.22
C ASP A 51 -14.09 9.69 -8.16
N ALA A 52 -14.42 9.16 -6.97
CA ALA A 52 -13.47 8.99 -5.88
C ALA A 52 -12.21 8.23 -6.36
N GLN A 53 -11.04 8.79 -6.05
CA GLN A 53 -9.78 8.18 -6.44
C GLN A 53 -9.54 6.87 -5.69
N ARG A 54 -8.94 5.90 -6.38
CA ARG A 54 -8.42 4.68 -5.74
C ARG A 54 -7.31 5.02 -4.75
N ILE A 55 -7.05 4.11 -3.81
CA ILE A 55 -5.96 4.25 -2.83
C ILE A 55 -4.57 4.42 -3.47
N ALA A 56 -4.39 3.96 -4.72
CA ALA A 56 -3.16 4.10 -5.49
C ALA A 56 -3.46 4.71 -6.86
N GLY A 57 -2.66 5.70 -7.23
CA GLY A 57 -2.72 6.43 -8.50
C GLY A 57 -1.33 6.65 -9.09
N GLY A 58 -1.27 7.04 -10.36
CA GLY A 58 -0.02 7.20 -11.10
C GLY A 58 0.08 6.23 -12.29
N PRO A 59 1.29 6.06 -12.86
CA PRO A 59 1.52 5.20 -14.02
C PRO A 59 1.01 3.77 -13.75
N ALA A 60 0.38 3.16 -14.75
CA ALA A 60 -0.09 1.80 -14.64
C ALA A 60 1.08 0.83 -14.37
N VAL A 61 0.89 -0.10 -13.44
CA VAL A 61 1.80 -1.22 -13.28
C VAL A 61 1.47 -2.23 -14.39
N THR A 62 2.41 -2.49 -15.29
CA THR A 62 2.20 -3.34 -16.47
C THR A 62 1.93 -4.80 -16.10
N ILE A 63 2.51 -5.28 -15.00
CA ILE A 63 2.33 -6.64 -14.48
C ILE A 63 1.81 -6.54 -13.03
N PRO A 64 0.57 -6.98 -12.75
CA PRO A 64 0.05 -6.98 -11.39
C PRO A 64 0.95 -7.77 -10.43
N ARG A 65 1.22 -7.21 -9.25
CA ARG A 65 1.98 -7.90 -8.21
C ARG A 65 1.04 -8.67 -7.29
N ARG A 66 1.34 -9.95 -7.06
CA ARG A 66 0.57 -10.80 -6.14
C ARG A 66 1.04 -10.59 -4.71
N PHE A 67 0.09 -10.43 -3.79
CA PHE A 67 0.30 -10.46 -2.34
C PHE A 67 -0.50 -11.61 -1.74
N ALA A 68 -0.02 -12.17 -0.63
CA ALA A 68 -0.69 -13.19 0.14
C ALA A 68 -1.40 -12.56 1.35
N LEU A 69 -2.65 -12.95 1.60
CA LEU A 69 -3.37 -12.58 2.81
C LEU A 69 -2.65 -13.21 4.01
N LYS A 70 -2.22 -12.39 4.98
CA LYS A 70 -1.58 -12.85 6.21
C LYS A 70 -2.55 -12.86 7.39
N SER A 71 -3.47 -11.90 7.45
CA SER A 71 -4.54 -11.87 8.46
C SER A 71 -5.72 -11.01 7.99
N MET A 72 -6.90 -11.28 8.54
CA MET A 72 -8.11 -10.48 8.37
C MET A 72 -8.83 -10.40 9.71
N LEU A 73 -9.21 -9.19 10.11
CA LEU A 73 -10.06 -8.92 11.27
C LEU A 73 -11.33 -8.23 10.80
N GLU A 74 -12.39 -8.36 11.59
CA GLU A 74 -13.67 -7.68 11.39
C GLU A 74 -14.08 -6.97 12.67
N GLU A 75 -14.57 -5.73 12.54
CA GLU A 75 -15.17 -4.94 13.61
C GLU A 75 -16.18 -3.96 13.00
N ASP A 76 -17.42 -3.96 13.50
CA ASP A 76 -18.53 -3.11 13.01
C ASP A 76 -18.73 -3.13 11.48
N GLY A 77 -18.49 -4.28 10.85
CA GLY A 77 -18.61 -4.48 9.40
C GLY A 77 -17.42 -3.96 8.59
N PHE A 78 -16.40 -3.37 9.23
CA PHE A 78 -15.13 -3.05 8.57
C PHE A 78 -14.26 -4.31 8.47
N LEU A 79 -13.59 -4.48 7.34
CA LEU A 79 -12.59 -5.53 7.18
C LEU A 79 -11.18 -4.94 7.24
N PHE A 80 -10.40 -5.35 8.24
CA PHE A 80 -8.99 -4.97 8.38
C PHE A 80 -8.12 -6.09 7.84
N THR A 81 -7.59 -5.91 6.64
CA THR A 81 -6.80 -6.92 5.95
C THR A 81 -5.32 -6.58 5.99
N ARG A 82 -4.48 -7.60 6.13
CA ARG A 82 -3.03 -7.48 6.03
C ARG A 82 -2.53 -8.42 4.94
N TYR A 83 -2.00 -7.83 3.87
CA TYR A 83 -1.42 -8.54 2.75
C TYR A 83 0.09 -8.31 2.72
N ALA A 84 0.89 -9.33 2.46
CA ALA A 84 2.33 -9.16 2.26
C ALA A 84 2.82 -9.90 1.03
N ARG A 85 4.03 -9.57 0.56
CA ARG A 85 4.70 -10.36 -0.47
C ARG A 85 4.74 -11.86 -0.07
N PRO A 86 4.62 -12.79 -1.02
CA PRO A 86 4.60 -14.23 -0.75
C PRO A 86 5.74 -14.67 0.16
#